data_AF-A0A1Y3WHH0-F1
#
_entry.id   AF-A0A1Y3WHH0-F1
#
_cell.length_a   1.000
_cell.length_b   1.000
_cell.length_c   1.000
_cell.angle_alpha   90.00
_cell.angle_beta   90.00
_cell.angle_gamma   90.00
#
_symmetry.space_group_name_H-M   'P 1'
#
loop_
_entity.id
_entity.type
_entity.pdbx_description
1 polymer ?
#
loop_
_entity_poly.entity_id
_entity_poly.type
_entity_poly.pdbx_seq_one_letter_code
_entity_poly.pdbx_strand_id
1 'polypeptide(L)'
;MTSRESQKFDEEPSKISLQVDEHPEQYISPDTNKRRNAFSNLKRELTDEDLQSPGTLRLILRDLDNYEDCKSQLDNYKNKFHEKDKDNAVLETKLKASNNFDILYSVMLSLGSALMGMVPSIQNKEGNVYYMSFVIGVIGFIILVSGILTRLLKKK
;
A
#
# COMPACT_ATOMS: atom_id res chain seq x y z
N MET A 1 -43.98 -8.21 -45.72
CA MET A 1 -44.16 -7.61 -44.37
C MET A 1 -44.39 -8.78 -43.44
N THR A 2 -43.43 -9.27 -42.67
CA THR A 2 -42.66 -8.58 -41.63
C THR A 2 -41.44 -9.45 -41.30
N SER A 3 -40.24 -8.88 -41.46
CA SER A 3 -38.98 -9.50 -41.02
C SER A 3 -38.99 -9.61 -39.49
N ARG A 4 -38.72 -10.80 -38.96
CA ARG A 4 -38.34 -10.99 -37.55
C ARG A 4 -36.86 -10.67 -37.43
N GLU A 5 -36.59 -9.50 -36.87
CA GLU A 5 -35.26 -9.01 -36.57
C GLU A 5 -34.61 -9.91 -35.52
N SER A 6 -33.42 -10.42 -35.85
CA SER A 6 -32.64 -11.30 -34.99
C SER A 6 -31.90 -10.44 -33.98
N GLN A 7 -32.32 -10.49 -32.73
CA GLN A 7 -31.68 -9.78 -31.62
C GLN A 7 -30.34 -10.46 -31.32
N LYS A 8 -29.24 -9.88 -31.83
CA LYS A 8 -27.88 -10.24 -31.43
C LYS A 8 -27.65 -9.81 -29.99
N PHE A 9 -27.29 -10.76 -29.15
CA PHE A 9 -26.90 -10.55 -27.76
C PHE A 9 -25.37 -10.58 -27.68
N ASP A 10 -24.74 -9.57 -28.29
CA ASP A 10 -23.31 -9.31 -28.19
C ASP A 10 -23.15 -7.87 -27.69
N GLU A 11 -23.37 -7.65 -26.41
CA GLU A 11 -23.00 -6.39 -25.75
C GLU A 11 -21.85 -6.70 -24.80
N GLU A 12 -20.63 -6.46 -25.29
CA GLU A 12 -19.42 -6.34 -24.51
C GLU A 12 -19.69 -5.34 -23.37
N PRO A 13 -19.41 -5.67 -22.08
CA PRO A 13 -19.58 -4.69 -21.02
C PRO A 13 -18.66 -3.52 -21.32
N SER A 14 -19.28 -2.39 -21.60
CA SER A 14 -18.64 -1.11 -21.80
C SER A 14 -17.58 -0.91 -20.72
N LYS A 15 -16.36 -0.60 -21.17
CA LYS A 15 -15.31 -0.09 -20.29
C LYS A 15 -15.93 1.05 -19.51
N ILE A 16 -16.17 0.82 -18.22
CA ILE A 16 -16.38 1.88 -17.25
C ILE A 16 -15.04 2.62 -17.22
N SER A 17 -14.90 3.59 -18.13
CA SER A 17 -13.95 4.67 -17.98
C SER A 17 -14.32 5.30 -16.65
N LEU A 18 -13.49 5.03 -15.66
CA LEU A 18 -13.51 5.70 -14.37
C LEU A 18 -13.34 7.19 -14.69
N GLN A 19 -14.45 7.89 -14.83
CA GLN A 19 -14.46 9.34 -14.77
C GLN A 19 -14.03 9.63 -13.35
N VAL A 20 -12.74 9.89 -13.21
CA VAL A 20 -12.22 10.61 -12.05
C VAL A 20 -13.01 11.91 -12.09
N ASP A 21 -13.98 12.03 -11.19
CA ASP A 21 -14.65 13.29 -10.93
C ASP A 21 -13.55 14.29 -10.60
N GLU A 22 -13.16 15.06 -11.62
CA GLU A 22 -12.32 16.23 -11.50
C GLU A 22 -13.19 17.28 -10.82
N HIS A 23 -13.39 17.09 -9.52
CA HIS A 23 -13.76 18.17 -8.65
C HIS A 23 -12.63 19.20 -8.84
N PRO A 24 -12.91 20.43 -9.31
CA PRO A 24 -11.88 21.43 -9.34
C PRO A 24 -11.38 21.50 -7.91
N GLU A 25 -10.12 21.14 -7.71
CA GLU A 25 -9.37 21.53 -6.53
C GLU A 25 -9.39 23.05 -6.57
N GLN A 26 -10.44 23.62 -5.98
CA GLN A 26 -10.40 24.96 -5.48
C GLN A 26 -9.33 24.90 -4.40
N TYR A 27 -8.09 25.09 -4.84
CA TYR A 27 -6.97 25.43 -4.01
C TYR A 27 -7.39 26.74 -3.34
N ILE A 28 -8.07 26.61 -2.21
CA ILE A 28 -8.28 27.70 -1.28
C ILE A 28 -6.87 28.02 -0.83
N SER A 29 -6.24 28.93 -1.56
CA SER A 29 -4.98 29.52 -1.15
C SER A 29 -5.18 29.98 0.30
N PRO A 30 -4.35 29.53 1.25
CA PRO A 30 -4.55 29.78 2.68
C PRO A 30 -4.53 31.28 3.05
N ASP A 31 -4.38 32.16 2.07
CA ASP A 31 -4.24 33.61 2.20
C ASP A 31 -5.55 34.42 2.13
N THR A 32 -6.72 33.81 1.89
CA THR A 32 -7.98 34.59 1.88
C THR A 32 -8.69 34.67 3.24
N ASN A 33 -8.15 34.01 4.28
CA ASN A 33 -8.63 34.25 5.64
C ASN A 33 -8.05 35.59 6.11
N LYS A 34 -8.82 36.67 5.93
CA LYS A 34 -8.57 37.99 6.53
C LYS A 34 -8.39 37.79 8.03
N ARG A 35 -7.14 37.54 8.46
CA ARG A 35 -6.78 37.37 9.86
C ARG A 35 -7.16 38.65 10.56
N ARG A 36 -8.22 38.60 11.36
CA ARG A 36 -8.60 39.69 12.26
C ARG A 36 -7.51 39.74 13.32
N ASN A 37 -6.43 40.43 13.00
CA ASN A 37 -5.39 40.74 13.96
C ASN A 37 -5.95 41.82 14.89
N ALA A 38 -6.80 41.40 15.85
CA ALA A 38 -7.41 42.27 16.85
C ALA A 38 -6.36 43.03 17.70
N PHE A 39 -5.10 42.60 17.61
CA PHE A 39 -3.94 43.18 18.30
C PHE A 39 -2.87 43.69 17.33
N SER A 40 -3.17 43.95 16.06
CA SER A 40 -2.18 44.51 15.11
C SER A 40 -1.63 45.88 15.53
N ASN A 41 -2.38 46.61 16.35
CA ASN A 41 -2.01 47.92 16.87
C ASN A 41 -1.20 47.86 18.17
N LEU A 42 -1.00 46.66 18.75
CA LEU A 42 -0.16 46.49 19.92
C LEU A 42 1.30 46.39 19.48
N LYS A 43 2.18 47.19 20.09
CA LYS A 43 3.62 47.09 19.87
C LYS A 43 4.07 45.71 20.36
N ARG A 44 4.58 44.86 19.45
CA ARG A 44 5.06 43.50 19.78
C ARG A 44 6.40 43.49 20.50
N GLU A 45 7.11 44.62 20.48
CA GLU A 45 8.40 44.79 21.14
C GLU A 45 8.16 45.21 22.59
N LEU A 46 8.77 44.49 23.52
CA LEU A 46 8.86 44.93 24.91
C LEU A 46 9.86 46.08 25.00
N THR A 47 9.47 47.18 25.63
CA THR A 47 10.41 48.21 26.08
C THR A 47 11.09 47.77 27.39
N ASP A 48 12.26 48.33 27.70
CA ASP A 48 13.01 47.98 28.92
C ASP A 48 12.22 48.25 30.21
N GLU A 49 11.31 49.22 30.18
CA GLU A 49 10.38 49.54 31.29
C GLU A 49 9.36 48.43 31.56
N ASP A 50 8.84 47.79 30.50
CA ASP A 50 7.88 46.67 30.62
C ASP A 50 8.56 45.39 31.11
N LEU A 51 9.85 45.22 30.78
CA LEU A 51 10.68 44.09 31.21
C LEU A 51 11.01 44.12 32.71
N GLN A 52 11.09 45.32 33.30
CA GLN A 52 11.27 45.51 34.75
C GLN A 52 10.01 45.18 35.56
N SER A 53 8.86 45.04 34.88
CA SER A 53 7.62 44.68 35.58
C SER A 53 7.61 43.19 35.96
N PRO A 54 7.28 42.84 37.22
CA PRO A 54 7.30 41.46 37.69
C PRO A 54 6.24 40.58 37.01
N GLY A 55 5.17 41.18 36.47
CA GLY A 55 4.11 40.48 35.74
C GLY A 55 4.59 39.95 34.40
N THR A 56 5.27 40.80 33.62
CA THR A 56 5.83 40.45 32.31
C THR A 56 6.93 39.40 32.43
N LEU A 57 7.80 39.52 33.44
CA LEU A 57 8.88 38.55 33.67
C LEU A 57 8.32 37.15 34.04
N ARG A 58 7.27 37.08 34.86
CA ARG A 58 6.57 35.82 35.16
C ARG A 58 5.85 35.23 33.95
N LEU A 59 5.27 36.08 33.10
CA LEU A 59 4.61 35.65 31.86
C LEU A 59 5.61 35.04 30.89
N ILE A 60 6.74 35.71 30.64
CA ILE A 60 7.81 35.21 29.76
C ILE A 60 8.36 33.88 30.28
N LEU A 61 8.61 33.77 31.58
CA LEU A 61 9.12 32.53 32.18
C LEU A 61 8.11 31.38 32.02
N ARG A 62 6.83 31.64 32.30
CA ARG A 62 5.77 30.65 32.10
C ARG A 62 5.63 30.23 30.65
N ASP A 63 5.74 31.17 29.72
CA ASP A 63 5.65 30.87 28.29
C ASP A 63 6.87 30.07 27.83
N LEU A 64 8.06 30.37 28.35
CA LEU A 64 9.27 29.58 28.11
C LEU A 64 9.10 28.14 28.60
N ASP A 65 8.64 27.93 29.83
CA ASP A 65 8.37 26.60 30.38
C ASP A 65 7.37 25.83 29.51
N ASN A 66 6.28 26.49 29.09
CA ASN A 66 5.30 25.88 28.18
C ASN A 66 5.91 25.49 26.83
N TYR A 67 6.80 26.31 26.27
CA TYR A 67 7.48 25.98 25.01
C TYR A 67 8.45 24.82 25.17
N GLU A 68 9.16 24.74 26.29
CA GLU A 68 10.06 23.61 26.59
C GLU A 68 9.28 22.30 26.76
N ASP A 69 8.15 22.34 27.48
CA ASP A 69 7.24 21.19 27.61
C ASP A 69 6.67 20.75 26.27
N CYS A 70 6.21 21.71 25.46
CA CYS A 70 5.67 21.43 24.12
C CYS A 70 6.74 20.82 23.20
N LYS A 71 7.97 21.34 23.25
CA LYS A 71 9.12 20.80 22.51
C LYS A 71 9.45 19.37 22.96
N SER A 72 9.44 19.11 24.26
CA SER A 72 9.67 17.78 24.83
C SER A 72 8.60 16.77 24.41
N GLN A 73 7.33 17.18 24.43
CA GLN A 73 6.22 16.34 23.95
C GLN A 73 6.34 16.07 22.45
N LEU A 74 6.67 17.09 21.65
CA LEU A 74 6.82 16.95 20.21
C LEU A 74 7.95 15.99 19.85
N ASP A 75 9.09 16.06 20.54
CA ASP A 75 10.21 15.15 20.30
C ASP A 75 9.83 13.70 20.67
N ASN A 76 9.11 13.51 21.77
CA ASN A 76 8.55 12.20 22.14
C ASN A 76 7.58 11.66 21.07
N TYR A 77 6.68 12.49 20.55
CA TYR A 77 5.76 12.09 19.48
C TYR A 77 6.50 11.75 18.19
N LYS A 78 7.51 12.54 17.82
CA LYS A 78 8.37 12.31 16.66
C LYS A 78 9.09 10.97 16.77
N ASN A 79 9.69 10.68 17.93
CA ASN A 79 10.41 9.44 18.16
C ASN A 79 9.47 8.22 18.06
N LYS A 80 8.29 8.29 18.67
CA LYS A 80 7.25 7.26 18.56
C LYS A 80 6.75 7.08 17.14
N PHE A 81 6.58 8.17 16.40
CA PHE A 81 6.18 8.12 15.00
C PHE A 81 7.22 7.38 14.16
N HIS A 82 8.51 7.71 14.31
CA HIS A 82 9.58 7.02 13.58
C HIS A 82 9.75 5.55 13.99
N GLU A 83 9.51 5.21 15.26
CA GLU A 83 9.49 3.81 15.71
C GLU A 83 8.37 3.04 15.02
N LYS A 84 7.15 3.59 15.03
CA LYS A 84 5.99 2.97 14.38
C LYS A 84 6.09 2.90 12.87
N ASP A 85 6.68 3.91 12.25
CA ASP A 85 6.93 3.93 10.80
C ASP A 85 7.92 2.82 10.40
N LYS A 86 9.00 2.64 11.17
CA LYS A 86 9.95 1.53 10.98
C LYS A 86 9.27 0.17 11.16
N ASP A 87 8.49 0.00 12.23
CA ASP A 87 7.73 -1.23 12.45
C ASP A 87 6.80 -1.51 11.27
N ASN A 88 6.06 -0.50 10.81
CA ASN A 88 5.14 -0.64 9.69
C ASN A 88 5.87 -1.06 8.40
N ALA A 89 7.01 -0.45 8.10
CA ALA A 89 7.83 -0.85 6.94
C ALA A 89 8.33 -2.31 7.05
N VAL A 90 8.71 -2.77 8.24
CA VAL A 90 9.08 -4.16 8.47
C VAL A 90 7.89 -5.10 8.32
N LEU A 91 6.71 -4.73 8.82
CA LEU A 91 5.49 -5.53 8.65
C LEU A 91 5.06 -5.60 7.18
N GLU A 92 5.09 -4.48 6.47
CA GLU A 92 4.70 -4.41 5.06
C GLU A 92 5.63 -5.26 4.18
N THR A 93 6.94 -5.22 4.43
CA THR A 93 7.91 -6.06 3.71
C THR A 93 7.69 -7.55 4.00
N LYS A 94 7.40 -7.93 5.25
CA LYS A 94 7.03 -9.31 5.60
C LYS A 94 5.73 -9.76 4.93
N LEU A 95 4.74 -8.88 4.86
CA LEU A 95 3.44 -9.17 4.27
C LEU A 95 3.54 -9.32 2.75
N LYS A 96 4.26 -8.42 2.08
CA LYS A 96 4.57 -8.52 0.64
C LYS A 96 5.36 -9.79 0.32
N ALA A 97 6.37 -10.11 1.13
CA ALA A 97 7.13 -11.35 0.97
C ALA A 97 6.22 -12.59 1.12
N SER A 98 5.38 -12.64 2.16
CA SER A 98 4.44 -13.74 2.36
C SER A 98 3.49 -13.89 1.17
N ASN A 99 2.92 -12.79 0.67
CA ASN A 99 1.99 -12.79 -0.44
C ASN A 99 2.65 -13.28 -1.74
N ASN A 100 3.88 -12.85 -2.02
CA ASN A 100 4.64 -13.32 -3.18
C ASN A 100 4.89 -14.83 -3.14
N PHE A 101 5.18 -15.39 -1.96
CA PHE A 101 5.34 -16.84 -1.81
C PHE A 101 4.02 -17.60 -2.00
N ASP A 102 2.90 -17.05 -1.57
CA ASP A 102 1.59 -17.70 -1.70
C ASP A 102 1.13 -17.69 -3.17
N ILE A 103 1.36 -16.59 -3.89
CA ILE A 103 1.15 -16.49 -5.34
C ILE A 103 2.05 -17.51 -6.05
N LEU A 104 3.35 -17.53 -5.75
CA LEU A 104 4.31 -18.45 -6.37
C LEU A 104 3.90 -19.92 -6.15
N TYR A 105 3.51 -20.28 -4.92
CA TYR A 105 3.02 -21.61 -4.61
C TYR A 105 1.78 -21.98 -5.43
N SER A 106 0.80 -21.07 -5.53
CA SER A 106 -0.42 -21.32 -6.30
C SER A 106 -0.13 -21.49 -7.80
N VAL A 107 0.81 -20.73 -8.35
CA VAL A 107 1.22 -20.81 -9.76
C VAL A 107 1.98 -22.12 -10.01
N MET A 108 2.99 -22.45 -9.19
CA MET A 108 3.73 -23.72 -9.33
C MET A 108 2.81 -24.93 -9.20
N LEU A 109 1.86 -24.91 -8.26
CA LEU A 109 0.94 -26.03 -8.05
C LEU A 109 -0.03 -26.17 -9.23
N SER A 110 -0.58 -25.06 -9.73
CA SER A 110 -1.49 -25.06 -10.87
C SER A 110 -0.77 -25.53 -12.14
N LEU A 111 0.44 -25.01 -12.39
CA LEU A 111 1.23 -25.36 -13.56
C LEU A 111 1.72 -26.81 -13.52
N GLY A 112 2.27 -27.26 -12.38
CA GLY A 112 2.72 -28.64 -12.19
C GLY A 112 1.56 -29.64 -12.33
N SER A 113 0.39 -29.33 -11.77
CA SER A 113 -0.81 -30.15 -11.91
C SER A 113 -1.34 -30.19 -13.35
N ALA A 114 -1.37 -29.04 -14.04
CA ALA A 114 -1.80 -28.96 -15.43
C ALA A 114 -0.89 -29.80 -16.36
N LEU A 115 0.44 -29.69 -16.19
CA LEU A 115 1.39 -30.51 -16.95
C LEU A 115 1.22 -32.00 -16.64
N MET A 116 1.03 -32.36 -15.36
CA MET A 116 0.86 -33.75 -14.95
C MET A 116 -0.45 -34.36 -15.49
N GLY A 117 -1.54 -33.57 -15.54
CA GLY A 117 -2.81 -33.98 -16.13
C GLY A 117 -2.78 -34.14 -17.65
N MET A 118 -1.85 -33.48 -18.33
CA MET A 118 -1.67 -33.61 -19.79
C MET A 118 -0.95 -34.91 -20.18
N VAL A 119 -0.17 -35.51 -19.28
CA VAL A 119 0.59 -36.77 -19.50
C VAL A 119 -0.27 -37.90 -20.08
N PRO A 120 -1.41 -38.31 -19.49
CA PRO A 120 -2.23 -39.40 -20.04
C PRO A 120 -2.85 -39.09 -21.40
N SER A 121 -2.97 -37.81 -21.78
CA SER A 121 -3.51 -37.41 -23.09
C SER A 121 -2.54 -37.73 -24.24
N ILE A 122 -1.23 -37.60 -23.98
CA ILE A 122 -0.16 -37.71 -24.97
C ILE A 122 0.28 -39.17 -25.19
N GLN A 123 0.09 -40.04 -24.19
CA GLN A 123 0.48 -41.47 -24.23
C GLN A 123 -0.28 -42.33 -25.26
N ASN A 124 -1.34 -41.81 -25.89
CA ASN A 124 -2.20 -42.56 -26.80
C ASN A 124 -1.69 -42.64 -28.27
N LYS A 125 -0.45 -42.21 -28.54
CA LYS A 125 0.14 -42.20 -29.90
C LYS A 125 1.48 -42.93 -29.95
N GLU A 126 1.72 -43.63 -31.05
CA GLU A 126 2.77 -44.63 -31.27
C GLU A 126 4.21 -44.21 -30.85
N GLY A 127 4.95 -45.18 -30.28
CA GLY A 127 6.41 -45.30 -30.20
C GLY A 127 7.22 -44.13 -29.63
N ASN A 128 7.36 -43.05 -30.42
CA ASN A 128 8.20 -41.88 -30.10
C ASN A 128 7.55 -40.89 -29.12
N VAL A 129 6.22 -40.94 -28.98
CA VAL A 129 5.46 -40.00 -28.13
C VAL A 129 5.54 -40.38 -26.63
N TYR A 130 5.98 -41.61 -26.33
CA TYR A 130 6.19 -42.09 -24.96
C TYR A 130 7.35 -41.38 -24.26
N TYR A 131 8.46 -41.15 -24.98
CA TYR A 131 9.62 -40.43 -24.43
C TYR A 131 9.27 -38.98 -24.07
N MET A 132 8.52 -38.29 -24.94
CA MET A 132 8.04 -36.92 -24.67
C MET A 132 7.10 -36.86 -23.46
N SER A 133 6.18 -37.83 -23.34
CA SER A 133 5.28 -37.95 -22.18
C SER A 133 6.06 -38.15 -20.87
N PHE A 134 7.11 -38.96 -20.90
CA PHE A 134 7.98 -39.20 -19.75
C PHE A 134 8.72 -37.93 -19.33
N VAL A 135 9.30 -37.18 -20.27
CA VAL A 135 9.99 -35.92 -19.99
C VAL A 135 9.05 -34.87 -19.38
N ILE A 136 7.84 -34.74 -19.92
CA ILE A 136 6.81 -33.80 -19.41
C ILE A 136 6.33 -34.22 -18.02
N GLY A 137 6.14 -35.52 -17.77
CA GLY A 137 5.77 -36.04 -16.46
C GLY A 137 6.84 -35.79 -15.40
N VAL A 138 8.12 -36.00 -15.73
CA VAL A 138 9.24 -35.74 -14.82
C VAL A 138 9.37 -34.26 -14.51
N ILE A 139 9.25 -33.38 -15.52
CA ILE A 139 9.33 -31.92 -15.30
C ILE A 139 8.16 -31.44 -14.43
N GLY A 140 6.94 -31.94 -14.69
CA GLY A 140 5.74 -31.63 -13.92
C GLY A 140 5.89 -32.06 -12.46
N PHE A 141 6.43 -33.27 -12.24
CA PHE A 141 6.68 -33.80 -10.91
C PHE A 141 7.72 -32.97 -10.13
N ILE A 142 8.83 -32.59 -10.76
CA ILE A 142 9.85 -31.75 -10.11
C ILE A 142 9.28 -30.39 -9.70
N ILE A 143 8.50 -29.75 -10.57
CA ILE A 143 7.87 -28.44 -10.29
C ILE A 143 6.88 -28.58 -9.12
N LEU A 144 6.08 -29.65 -9.11
CA LEU A 144 5.08 -29.91 -8.06
C LEU A 144 5.76 -30.15 -6.70
N VAL A 145 6.79 -31.01 -6.67
CA VAL A 145 7.57 -31.28 -5.45
C VAL A 145 8.26 -30.01 -4.94
N SER A 146 8.83 -29.20 -5.83
CA SER A 146 9.48 -27.93 -5.47
C SER A 146 8.51 -26.94 -4.84
N GLY A 147 7.27 -26.85 -5.35
CA GLY A 147 6.21 -26.04 -4.76
C GLY A 147 5.86 -26.48 -3.34
N ILE A 148 5.70 -27.79 -3.11
CA ILE A 148 5.41 -28.36 -1.79
C ILE A 148 6.57 -28.09 -0.82
N LEU A 149 7.82 -28.28 -1.26
CA LEU A 149 9.01 -28.08 -0.43
C LEU A 149 9.17 -26.61 0.01
N THR A 150 8.87 -25.67 -0.89
CA THR A 150 8.93 -24.23 -0.60
C THR A 150 7.97 -23.84 0.53
N ARG A 151 6.78 -24.46 0.58
CA ARG A 151 5.81 -24.23 1.65
C ARG A 151 6.24 -24.82 3.00
N LEU A 152 6.96 -25.95 2.98
CA LEU A 152 7.50 -26.57 4.19
C LEU A 152 8.66 -25.79 4.79
N LEU A 153 9.52 -25.21 3.94
CA LEU A 153 10.63 -24.35 4.39
C LEU A 153 10.14 -23.04 5.03
N LYS A 154 9.05 -22.44 4.54
CA LYS A 154 8.44 -21.23 5.12
C LYS A 154 7.79 -21.48 6.50
N LYS A 155 7.35 -22.72 6.78
CA LYS A 155 6.64 -23.07 8.02
C LYS A 155 7.58 -23.27 9.21
N LYS A 156 8.88 -23.45 8.96
CA LYS A 156 9.92 -23.65 9.99
C LYS A 156 10.64 -22.35 10.26
#